data_AF-A0AAE2ASF4-F1
#
_entry.id   AF-A0AAE2ASF4-F1
#
_cell.length_a   1.000
_cell.length_b   1.000
_cell.length_c   1.000
_cell.angle_alpha   90.00
_cell.angle_beta   90.00
_cell.angle_gamma   90.00
#
_symmetry.space_group_name_H-M   'P 1'
#
loop_
_entity.id
_entity.type
_entity.pdbx_description
1 polymer ?
#
loop_
_entity_poly.entity_id
_entity_poly.type
_entity_poly.pdbx_seq_one_letter_code
_entity_poly.pdbx_strand_id
1 'polypeptide(L)'
;MNITGSLTQVLPIEDSSQIGHARRTAQKLAEQHGFDENDAGRVALVATELASNVLKHARRGEFHLRVLPRPGNGFAIEMQTVDRAQGFDLDACLADGFSTGGTQGIGLGAVSRQTDVFDVYADHRGAVLLARIFARSDRQADIRFGVSQHSLHADPACGDVWHLKFEGSRISALVVDGLGHGEDAERAGLAGAQAFARAPFADPVVLMEDLHQEMLGTRGGAVAFAQFDSQRDGLTFAGVGNIGASLLEPGKSRGLASHPGIVGGQYRKAKPFDYAHVNGHLLIMYSDGLQSRWNLADYPGLVHRHPAVIASVLHRDFCRGRDDVTVLVVALEAAHG
;
A
#
# COMPACT_ATOMS: atom_id res chain seq x y z
N MET A 1 4.19 -2.47 16.74
CA MET A 1 3.32 -3.24 15.83
C MET A 1 4.13 -3.77 14.65
N ASN A 2 3.92 -5.03 14.28
CA ASN A 2 4.59 -5.70 13.17
C ASN A 2 3.57 -5.98 12.06
N ILE A 3 3.85 -5.59 10.83
CA ILE A 3 2.93 -5.72 9.69
C ILE A 3 3.68 -6.44 8.57
N THR A 4 3.31 -7.69 8.34
CA THR A 4 3.81 -8.48 7.23
C THR A 4 2.99 -8.19 5.98
N GLY A 5 3.63 -8.24 4.82
CA GLY A 5 2.96 -8.04 3.55
C GLY A 5 1.89 -9.07 3.23
N SER A 6 0.83 -8.61 2.56
CA SER A 6 -0.24 -9.44 1.98
C SER A 6 -0.54 -8.96 0.56
N LEU A 7 -0.84 -9.89 -0.33
CA LEU A 7 -1.19 -9.59 -1.72
C LEU A 7 -2.49 -8.79 -1.79
N THR A 8 -2.57 -7.79 -2.67
CA THR A 8 -3.85 -7.12 -2.95
C THR A 8 -4.75 -8.07 -3.71
N GLN A 9 -5.96 -8.32 -3.20
CA GLN A 9 -6.97 -9.01 -3.99
C GLN A 9 -7.61 -8.02 -4.96
N VAL A 10 -7.42 -8.24 -6.26
CA VAL A 10 -7.93 -7.36 -7.32
C VAL A 10 -9.14 -8.00 -7.98
N LEU A 11 -10.27 -7.30 -7.95
CA LEU A 11 -11.51 -7.73 -8.58
C LEU A 11 -11.85 -6.77 -9.73
N PRO A 12 -11.93 -7.22 -10.98
CA PRO A 12 -12.38 -6.37 -12.07
C PRO A 12 -13.87 -6.02 -11.90
N ILE A 13 -14.22 -4.78 -12.23
CA ILE A 13 -15.60 -4.28 -12.26
C ILE A 13 -15.86 -3.73 -13.66
N GLU A 14 -16.63 -4.46 -14.44
CA GLU A 14 -16.95 -4.30 -15.86
C GLU A 14 -18.43 -4.61 -16.14
N ASP A 15 -19.07 -5.43 -15.30
CA ASP A 15 -20.49 -5.75 -15.37
C ASP A 15 -21.15 -5.85 -13.97
N SER A 16 -22.49 -5.92 -13.95
CA SER A 16 -23.27 -5.87 -12.71
C SER A 16 -23.14 -7.12 -11.83
N SER A 17 -22.76 -8.27 -12.40
CA SER A 17 -22.55 -9.51 -11.62
C SER A 17 -21.34 -9.40 -10.70
N GLN A 18 -20.33 -8.62 -11.10
CA GLN A 18 -19.10 -8.41 -10.35
C GLN A 18 -19.30 -7.53 -9.11
N ILE A 19 -20.35 -6.68 -9.07
CA ILE A 19 -20.75 -5.96 -7.85
C ILE A 19 -21.11 -6.97 -6.74
N GLY A 20 -21.91 -7.98 -7.08
CA GLY A 20 -22.29 -9.04 -6.15
C GLY A 20 -21.09 -9.89 -5.72
N HIS A 21 -20.11 -10.09 -6.61
CA HIS A 21 -18.86 -10.78 -6.27
C HIS A 21 -18.02 -9.96 -5.28
N ALA A 22 -17.75 -8.68 -5.57
CA ALA A 22 -17.00 -7.79 -4.69
C ALA A 22 -17.61 -7.71 -3.28
N ARG A 23 -18.93 -7.57 -3.18
CA ARG A 23 -19.66 -7.61 -1.92
C ARG A 23 -19.38 -8.88 -1.11
N ARG A 24 -19.57 -10.06 -1.72
CA ARG A 24 -19.40 -11.35 -1.04
C ARG A 24 -17.94 -11.58 -0.63
N THR A 25 -16.99 -11.20 -1.47
CA THR A 25 -15.57 -11.33 -1.18
C THR A 25 -15.17 -10.43 -0.01
N ALA A 26 -15.56 -9.16 -0.02
CA ALA A 26 -15.28 -8.22 1.07
C ALA A 26 -15.91 -8.66 2.39
N GLN A 27 -17.18 -9.10 2.36
CA GLN A 27 -17.87 -9.62 3.54
C GLN A 27 -17.18 -10.86 4.11
N LYS A 28 -16.89 -11.85 3.27
CA LYS A 28 -16.21 -13.08 3.69
C LYS A 28 -14.83 -12.76 4.29
N LEU A 29 -14.10 -11.82 3.72
CA LEU A 29 -12.81 -11.40 4.23
C LEU A 29 -12.92 -10.78 5.62
N ALA A 30 -13.95 -9.95 5.86
CA ALA A 30 -14.25 -9.39 7.17
C ALA A 30 -14.57 -10.49 8.21
N GLU A 31 -15.47 -11.41 7.88
CA GLU A 31 -15.87 -12.52 8.75
C GLU A 31 -14.67 -13.41 9.13
N GLN A 32 -13.80 -13.71 8.17
CA GLN A 32 -12.58 -14.49 8.39
C GLN A 32 -11.57 -13.81 9.33
N HIS A 33 -11.67 -12.49 9.50
CA HIS A 33 -10.77 -11.69 10.34
C HIS A 33 -11.46 -11.14 11.59
N GLY A 34 -12.54 -11.81 12.03
CA GLY A 34 -13.13 -11.60 13.35
C GLY A 34 -14.10 -10.42 13.44
N PHE A 35 -14.57 -9.89 12.31
CA PHE A 35 -15.65 -8.91 12.30
C PHE A 35 -16.97 -9.59 12.68
N ASP A 36 -17.78 -8.93 13.51
CA ASP A 36 -19.12 -9.42 13.81
C ASP A 36 -20.07 -9.26 12.62
N GLU A 37 -21.28 -9.83 12.71
CA GLU A 37 -22.26 -9.80 11.62
C GLU A 37 -22.63 -8.36 11.19
N ASN A 38 -22.66 -7.41 12.13
CA ASN A 38 -22.99 -6.02 11.83
C ASN A 38 -21.86 -5.33 11.08
N ASP A 39 -20.62 -5.51 11.52
CA ASP A 39 -19.45 -4.90 10.90
C ASP A 39 -19.12 -5.55 9.55
N ALA A 40 -19.29 -6.87 9.41
CA ALA A 40 -19.21 -7.56 8.13
C ALA A 40 -20.30 -7.10 7.16
N GLY A 41 -21.54 -6.88 7.65
CA GLY A 41 -22.61 -6.27 6.88
C GLY A 41 -22.29 -4.84 6.43
N ARG A 42 -21.63 -4.05 7.27
CA ARG A 42 -21.16 -2.69 6.92
C ARG A 42 -20.10 -2.73 5.80
N VAL A 43 -19.14 -3.66 5.89
CA VAL A 43 -18.16 -3.90 4.82
C VAL A 43 -18.85 -4.27 3.51
N ALA A 44 -19.81 -5.20 3.54
CA ALA A 44 -20.57 -5.63 2.36
C ALA A 44 -21.32 -4.45 1.70
N LEU A 45 -21.96 -3.61 2.51
CA LEU A 45 -22.71 -2.44 2.04
C LEU A 45 -21.79 -1.42 1.37
N VAL A 46 -20.66 -1.07 1.99
CA VAL A 46 -19.67 -0.16 1.39
C VAL A 46 -19.09 -0.75 0.10
N ALA A 47 -18.71 -2.04 0.09
CA ALA A 47 -18.21 -2.70 -1.11
C ALA A 47 -19.21 -2.63 -2.29
N THR A 48 -20.50 -2.81 -1.99
CA THR A 48 -21.57 -2.75 -3.00
C THR A 48 -21.69 -1.36 -3.61
N GLU A 49 -21.68 -0.31 -2.79
CA GLU A 49 -21.78 1.08 -3.26
C GLU A 49 -20.54 1.48 -4.07
N LEU A 50 -19.34 1.12 -3.60
CA LEU A 50 -18.09 1.41 -4.29
C LEU A 50 -18.02 0.74 -5.66
N ALA A 51 -18.28 -0.57 -5.73
CA ALA A 51 -18.32 -1.29 -7.00
C ALA A 51 -19.43 -0.78 -7.94
N SER A 52 -20.60 -0.43 -7.39
CA SER A 52 -21.68 0.16 -8.19
C SER A 52 -21.29 1.52 -8.77
N ASN A 53 -20.60 2.36 -8.00
CA ASN A 53 -20.13 3.67 -8.45
C ASN A 53 -19.12 3.55 -9.59
N VAL A 54 -18.18 2.60 -9.49
CA VAL A 54 -17.24 2.31 -10.60
C VAL A 54 -18.01 1.97 -11.88
N LEU A 55 -18.97 1.04 -11.82
CA LEU A 55 -19.72 0.64 -13.01
C LEU A 55 -20.58 1.79 -13.58
N LYS A 56 -21.26 2.55 -12.71
CA LYS A 56 -22.16 3.64 -13.11
C LYS A 56 -21.42 4.83 -13.71
N HIS A 57 -20.28 5.21 -13.12
CA HIS A 57 -19.60 6.47 -13.43
C HIS A 57 -18.34 6.28 -14.28
N ALA A 58 -17.61 5.18 -14.09
CA ALA A 58 -16.39 4.89 -14.83
C ALA A 58 -16.56 3.84 -15.94
N ARG A 59 -17.70 3.13 -15.99
CA ARG A 59 -18.01 1.97 -16.86
C ARG A 59 -17.16 0.74 -16.60
N ARG A 60 -15.89 0.92 -16.25
CA ARG A 60 -14.98 -0.14 -15.82
C ARG A 60 -13.95 0.37 -14.82
N GLY A 61 -13.43 -0.53 -14.01
CA GLY A 61 -12.35 -0.26 -13.07
C GLY A 61 -12.00 -1.50 -12.28
N GLU A 62 -11.25 -1.30 -11.22
CA GLU A 62 -10.79 -2.35 -10.32
C GLU A 62 -11.24 -2.06 -8.89
N PHE A 63 -11.60 -3.12 -8.18
CA PHE A 63 -11.88 -3.10 -6.75
C PHE A 63 -10.77 -3.89 -6.05
N HIS A 64 -9.93 -3.17 -5.32
CA HIS A 64 -8.79 -3.70 -4.57
C HIS A 64 -9.23 -3.93 -3.13
N LEU A 65 -8.90 -5.10 -2.60
CA LEU A 65 -9.30 -5.52 -1.26
C LEU A 65 -8.09 -6.07 -0.52
N ARG A 66 -7.90 -5.60 0.73
CA ARG A 66 -6.78 -5.99 1.59
C ARG A 66 -7.20 -6.04 3.05
N VAL A 67 -6.58 -6.93 3.81
CA VAL A 67 -6.65 -6.92 5.27
C VAL A 67 -5.40 -6.24 5.81
N LEU A 68 -5.59 -5.27 6.71
CA LEU A 68 -4.50 -4.61 7.41
C LEU A 68 -4.55 -5.03 8.89
N PRO A 69 -3.45 -5.56 9.46
CA PRO A 69 -3.34 -5.69 10.90
C PRO A 69 -3.58 -4.35 11.60
N ARG A 70 -4.15 -4.40 12.80
CA ARG A 70 -4.30 -3.26 13.70
C ARG A 70 -3.69 -3.58 15.07
N PRO A 71 -3.31 -2.57 15.88
CA PRO A 71 -2.73 -2.87 17.17
C PRO A 71 -3.77 -3.55 18.09
N GLY A 72 -3.32 -4.36 19.05
CA GLY A 72 -4.21 -5.17 19.89
C GLY A 72 -4.79 -6.41 19.19
N ASN A 73 -4.13 -6.93 18.14
CA ASN A 73 -4.55 -8.09 17.35
C ASN A 73 -5.86 -7.90 16.58
N GLY A 74 -6.26 -6.65 16.34
CA GLY A 74 -7.39 -6.33 15.47
C GLY A 74 -7.01 -6.35 13.99
N PHE A 75 -8.01 -6.20 13.13
CA PHE A 75 -7.84 -6.06 11.69
C PHE A 75 -8.71 -4.93 11.14
N ALA A 76 -8.30 -4.37 10.02
CA ALA A 76 -9.11 -3.51 9.16
C ALA A 76 -9.33 -4.16 7.81
N ILE A 77 -10.47 -3.88 7.20
CA ILE A 77 -10.72 -4.16 5.80
C ILE A 77 -10.50 -2.87 5.01
N GLU A 78 -9.46 -2.87 4.18
CA GLU A 78 -9.19 -1.82 3.21
C GLU A 78 -9.81 -2.19 1.87
N MET A 79 -10.63 -1.29 1.35
CA MET A 79 -11.23 -1.34 0.03
C MET A 79 -10.79 -0.12 -0.74
N GLN A 80 -10.26 -0.32 -1.93
CA GLN A 80 -9.96 0.78 -2.85
C GLN A 80 -10.64 0.53 -4.19
N THR A 81 -11.15 1.59 -4.81
CA THR A 81 -11.57 1.54 -6.20
C THR A 81 -10.64 2.36 -7.04
N VAL A 82 -10.23 1.80 -8.17
CA VAL A 82 -9.29 2.41 -9.11
C VAL A 82 -9.91 2.39 -10.49
N ASP A 83 -10.04 3.55 -11.11
CA ASP A 83 -10.52 3.67 -12.48
C ASP A 83 -9.66 4.64 -13.30
N ARG A 84 -9.92 4.67 -14.61
CA ARG A 84 -9.29 5.57 -15.58
C ARG A 84 -10.33 6.39 -16.34
N ALA A 85 -11.46 6.69 -15.70
CA ALA A 85 -12.51 7.48 -16.31
C ALA A 85 -12.22 8.98 -16.19
N GLN A 86 -13.17 9.81 -16.61
CA GLN A 86 -13.09 11.23 -16.34
C GLN A 86 -13.21 11.47 -14.83
N GLY A 87 -12.28 12.24 -14.25
CA GLY A 87 -12.35 12.64 -12.85
C GLY A 87 -13.62 13.44 -12.53
N PHE A 88 -13.90 13.57 -11.24
CA PHE A 88 -15.06 14.27 -10.71
C PHE A 88 -14.67 15.17 -9.54
N ASP A 89 -15.50 16.18 -9.26
CA ASP A 89 -15.35 17.03 -8.09
C ASP A 89 -15.99 16.36 -6.88
N LEU A 90 -15.16 15.94 -5.92
CA LEU A 90 -15.62 15.25 -4.72
C LEU A 90 -16.49 16.14 -3.82
N ASP A 91 -16.14 17.42 -3.67
CA ASP A 91 -16.85 18.32 -2.76
C ASP A 91 -18.28 18.54 -3.26
N ALA A 92 -18.43 18.67 -4.59
CA ALA A 92 -19.73 18.64 -5.24
C ALA A 92 -20.47 17.31 -4.99
N CYS A 93 -19.82 16.15 -5.16
CA CYS A 93 -20.49 14.86 -4.92
C CYS A 93 -20.91 14.62 -3.46
N LEU A 94 -20.20 15.20 -2.47
CA LEU A 94 -20.50 15.05 -1.05
C LEU A 94 -21.58 16.02 -0.55
N ALA A 95 -21.55 17.28 -1.00
CA ALA A 95 -22.50 18.32 -0.57
C ALA A 95 -23.93 18.03 -1.03
N ASP A 96 -24.05 17.37 -2.16
CA ASP A 96 -25.22 17.49 -3.01
C ASP A 96 -26.16 16.28 -2.82
N GLY A 97 -25.84 15.37 -1.88
CA GLY A 97 -26.67 14.21 -1.52
C GLY A 97 -27.02 13.31 -2.72
N PHE A 98 -26.22 13.40 -3.79
CA PHE A 98 -26.62 13.00 -5.13
C PHE A 98 -26.70 11.48 -5.27
N SER A 99 -27.94 10.97 -5.21
CA SER A 99 -28.33 9.82 -6.01
C SER A 99 -28.50 10.28 -7.45
N THR A 100 -27.42 10.26 -8.25
CA THR A 100 -27.46 10.56 -9.70
C THR A 100 -28.15 9.47 -10.54
N GLY A 101 -28.92 8.56 -9.96
CA GLY A 101 -29.55 7.51 -10.76
C GLY A 101 -30.52 6.63 -10.00
N GLY A 102 -31.66 7.18 -9.59
CA GLY A 102 -32.94 6.47 -9.40
C GLY A 102 -32.99 5.25 -8.45
N THR A 103 -31.89 4.86 -7.81
CA THR A 103 -31.83 3.77 -6.84
C THR A 103 -31.73 4.35 -5.43
N GLN A 104 -32.27 3.63 -4.45
CA GLN A 104 -32.09 3.85 -3.01
C GLN A 104 -30.62 3.60 -2.56
N GLY A 105 -29.65 3.98 -3.40
CA GLY A 105 -28.22 3.88 -3.15
C GLY A 105 -27.73 5.11 -2.40
N ILE A 106 -26.88 4.88 -1.43
CA ILE A 106 -26.68 5.76 -0.28
C ILE A 106 -25.65 6.88 -0.60
N GLY A 107 -25.06 6.85 -1.79
CA GLY A 107 -24.13 7.87 -2.31
C GLY A 107 -22.78 7.88 -1.61
N LEU A 108 -21.79 8.59 -2.19
CA LEU A 108 -20.44 8.73 -1.61
C LEU A 108 -20.47 9.29 -0.18
N GLY A 109 -21.43 10.17 0.12
CA GLY A 109 -21.59 10.71 1.47
C GLY A 109 -21.94 9.66 2.53
N ALA A 110 -22.70 8.61 2.18
CA ALA A 110 -22.97 7.53 3.12
C ALA A 110 -21.82 6.55 3.24
N VAL A 111 -21.08 6.30 2.15
CA VAL A 111 -19.83 5.53 2.24
C VAL A 111 -18.90 6.20 3.24
N SER A 112 -18.65 7.50 3.09
CA SER A 112 -17.82 8.28 4.02
C SER A 112 -18.27 8.18 5.48
N ARG A 113 -19.58 8.18 5.76
CA ARG A 113 -20.12 8.02 7.13
C ARG A 113 -20.04 6.61 7.69
N GLN A 114 -19.93 5.59 6.83
CA GLN A 114 -19.89 4.17 7.23
C GLN A 114 -18.44 3.65 7.37
N THR A 115 -17.46 4.43 6.95
CA THR A 115 -16.03 4.07 6.96
C THR A 115 -15.28 4.85 8.03
N ASP A 116 -14.28 4.22 8.63
CA ASP A 116 -13.39 4.86 9.62
C ASP A 116 -12.29 5.69 8.94
N VAL A 117 -11.90 5.31 7.72
CA VAL A 117 -11.00 6.10 6.87
C VAL A 117 -11.63 6.22 5.48
N PHE A 118 -11.74 7.44 4.99
CA PHE A 118 -12.23 7.74 3.65
C PHE A 118 -11.34 8.81 3.02
N ASP A 119 -10.84 8.56 1.81
CA ASP A 119 -10.15 9.58 1.03
C ASP A 119 -10.29 9.30 -0.47
N VAL A 120 -10.20 10.33 -1.28
CA VAL A 120 -10.36 10.26 -2.73
C VAL A 120 -9.36 11.17 -3.41
N TYR A 121 -8.75 10.65 -4.46
CA TYR A 121 -8.05 11.46 -5.45
C TYR A 121 -8.67 11.20 -6.83
N ALA A 122 -9.11 12.25 -7.49
CA ALA A 122 -9.64 12.19 -8.83
C ALA A 122 -9.06 13.33 -9.67
N ASP A 123 -8.61 12.99 -10.87
CA ASP A 123 -8.17 13.97 -11.88
C ASP A 123 -8.59 13.49 -13.28
N HIS A 124 -8.14 14.19 -14.32
CA HIS A 124 -8.43 13.82 -15.70
C HIS A 124 -7.93 12.43 -16.13
N ARG A 125 -7.10 11.76 -15.33
CA ARG A 125 -6.56 10.42 -15.59
C ARG A 125 -7.40 9.31 -14.96
N GLY A 126 -8.33 9.65 -14.07
CA GLY A 126 -9.21 8.70 -13.36
C GLY A 126 -9.33 9.01 -11.87
N ALA A 127 -10.05 8.15 -11.16
CA ALA A 127 -10.19 8.25 -9.71
C ALA A 127 -9.58 7.05 -8.96
N VAL A 128 -9.13 7.34 -7.73
CA VAL A 128 -8.77 6.39 -6.70
C VAL A 128 -9.53 6.78 -5.44
N LEU A 129 -10.33 5.88 -4.90
CA LEU A 129 -11.03 6.06 -3.63
C LEU A 129 -10.54 5.01 -2.64
N LEU A 130 -10.35 5.44 -1.40
CA LEU A 130 -10.00 4.63 -0.25
C LEU A 130 -11.17 4.58 0.73
N ALA A 131 -11.49 3.39 1.19
CA ALA A 131 -12.37 3.13 2.32
C ALA A 131 -11.70 2.09 3.24
N ARG A 132 -11.47 2.43 4.52
CA ARG A 132 -11.11 1.44 5.55
C ARG A 132 -12.21 1.35 6.57
N ILE A 133 -12.51 0.12 6.96
CA ILE A 133 -13.45 -0.18 8.04
C ILE A 133 -12.73 -0.98 9.10
N PHE A 134 -12.87 -0.55 10.34
CA PHE A 134 -12.37 -1.21 11.54
C PHE A 134 -13.53 -1.94 12.23
N ALA A 135 -13.20 -2.89 13.10
CA ALA A 135 -14.18 -3.40 14.05
C ALA A 135 -14.63 -2.26 14.98
N ARG A 136 -15.91 -2.20 15.36
CA ARG A 136 -16.45 -1.14 16.24
C ARG A 136 -15.79 -1.07 17.62
N SER A 137 -15.21 -2.18 18.06
CA SER A 137 -14.43 -2.27 19.29
C SER A 137 -13.06 -1.58 19.17
N ASP A 138 -12.55 -1.40 17.96
CA ASP A 138 -11.29 -0.71 17.72
C ASP A 138 -11.50 0.81 17.76
N ARG A 139 -10.76 1.47 18.66
CA ARG A 139 -10.80 2.92 18.88
C ARG A 139 -9.48 3.59 18.53
N GLN A 140 -8.53 2.84 17.98
CA GLN A 140 -7.19 3.34 17.73
C GLN A 140 -7.16 4.19 16.45
N ALA A 141 -6.30 5.19 16.44
CA ALA A 141 -6.08 6.03 15.27
C ALA A 141 -5.56 5.21 14.08
N ASP A 142 -5.87 5.63 12.86
CA ASP A 142 -5.34 4.98 11.68
C ASP A 142 -3.81 5.14 11.56
N ILE A 143 -3.15 4.09 11.10
CA ILE A 143 -1.72 4.16 10.79
C ILE A 143 -1.59 4.60 9.34
N ARG A 144 -0.98 5.78 9.15
CA ARG A 144 -0.83 6.43 7.84
C ARG A 144 0.26 5.77 7.00
N PHE A 145 -0.04 4.57 6.50
CA PHE A 145 0.72 3.89 5.46
C PHE A 145 -0.23 3.35 4.39
N GLY A 146 0.30 2.99 3.23
CA GLY A 146 -0.46 2.41 2.16
C GLY A 146 0.40 1.56 1.25
N VAL A 147 -0.18 0.48 0.72
CA VAL A 147 0.51 -0.43 -0.18
C VAL A 147 -0.39 -0.84 -1.32
N SER A 148 0.14 -0.77 -2.53
CA SER A 148 -0.40 -1.47 -3.69
C SER A 148 0.61 -2.52 -4.11
N GLN A 149 0.27 -3.81 -3.96
CA GLN A 149 1.11 -4.95 -4.34
C GLN A 149 0.30 -5.87 -5.25
N HIS A 150 0.75 -6.03 -6.49
CA HIS A 150 0.08 -6.80 -7.52
C HIS A 150 1.05 -7.82 -8.09
N SER A 151 0.60 -9.06 -8.20
CA SER A 151 1.36 -10.10 -8.87
C SER A 151 1.21 -10.03 -10.38
N LEU A 152 2.25 -10.44 -11.10
CA LEU A 152 2.23 -10.58 -12.54
C LEU A 152 1.13 -11.57 -12.95
N HIS A 153 0.26 -11.16 -13.89
CA HIS A 153 -0.84 -11.99 -14.39
C HIS A 153 -1.80 -12.54 -13.33
N ALA A 154 -1.91 -11.87 -12.18
CA ALA A 154 -2.69 -12.34 -11.03
C ALA A 154 -2.25 -13.73 -10.52
N ASP A 155 -0.94 -14.01 -10.60
CA ASP A 155 -0.32 -15.19 -10.01
C ASP A 155 -0.63 -15.22 -8.49
N PRO A 156 -1.01 -16.37 -7.90
CA PRO A 156 -1.22 -16.46 -6.46
C PRO A 156 0.05 -16.14 -5.64
N ALA A 157 1.24 -16.24 -6.23
CA ALA A 157 2.52 -15.88 -5.60
C ALA A 157 3.09 -14.60 -6.22
N CYS A 158 3.51 -13.66 -5.38
CA CYS A 158 4.15 -12.41 -5.81
C CYS A 158 5.64 -12.44 -5.47
N GLY A 159 6.51 -12.20 -6.45
CA GLY A 159 7.95 -12.10 -6.27
C GLY A 159 8.37 -10.92 -5.37
N ASP A 160 7.54 -9.88 -5.31
CA ASP A 160 7.73 -8.79 -4.38
C ASP A 160 7.20 -9.13 -2.98
N VAL A 161 7.92 -8.70 -1.95
CA VAL A 161 7.53 -8.78 -0.55
C VAL A 161 7.81 -7.45 0.16
N TRP A 162 6.96 -7.06 1.10
CA TRP A 162 7.17 -5.88 1.93
C TRP A 162 6.90 -6.16 3.41
N HIS A 163 7.48 -5.35 4.29
CA HIS A 163 7.32 -5.48 5.74
C HIS A 163 7.40 -4.11 6.41
N LEU A 164 6.54 -3.85 7.39
CA LEU A 164 6.61 -2.66 8.25
C LEU A 164 6.71 -3.03 9.74
N LYS A 165 7.58 -2.34 10.46
CA LYS A 165 7.66 -2.37 11.92
C LYS A 165 7.48 -0.96 12.46
N PHE A 166 6.48 -0.78 13.31
CA PHE A 166 6.29 0.42 14.12
C PHE A 166 6.68 0.12 15.57
N GLU A 167 7.48 0.97 16.20
CA GLU A 167 7.87 0.84 17.61
C GLU A 167 8.12 2.21 18.26
N GLY A 168 7.09 2.72 18.95
CA GLY A 168 7.13 4.06 19.53
C GLY A 168 7.38 5.12 18.46
N SER A 169 8.49 5.85 18.59
CA SER A 169 8.93 6.89 17.65
C SER A 169 9.54 6.37 16.36
N ARG A 170 9.73 5.04 16.23
CA ARG A 170 10.52 4.42 15.17
C ARG A 170 9.67 3.65 14.17
N ILE A 171 10.06 3.72 12.90
CA ILE A 171 9.47 2.96 11.80
C ILE A 171 10.61 2.26 11.05
N SER A 172 10.45 0.98 10.72
CA SER A 172 11.34 0.29 9.79
C SER A 172 10.51 -0.31 8.67
N ALA A 173 10.87 0.02 7.43
CA ALA A 173 10.17 -0.40 6.22
C ALA A 173 11.09 -1.20 5.32
N LEU A 174 10.62 -2.33 4.80
CA LEU A 174 11.33 -3.21 3.89
C LEU A 174 10.52 -3.40 2.60
N VAL A 175 11.20 -3.39 1.46
CA VAL A 175 10.70 -3.94 0.20
C VAL A 175 11.78 -4.86 -0.38
N VAL A 176 11.37 -6.04 -0.84
CA VAL A 176 12.19 -7.04 -1.52
C VAL A 176 11.52 -7.37 -2.84
N ASP A 177 12.30 -7.47 -3.91
CA ASP A 177 11.92 -7.93 -5.24
C ASP A 177 12.77 -9.18 -5.51
N GLY A 178 12.15 -10.35 -5.34
CA GLY A 178 12.79 -11.64 -5.56
C GLY A 178 13.04 -11.88 -7.04
N LEU A 179 14.20 -12.45 -7.40
CA LEU A 179 14.55 -12.57 -8.83
C LEU A 179 13.56 -13.44 -9.63
N GLY A 180 12.94 -12.82 -10.64
CA GLY A 180 11.91 -13.42 -11.48
C GLY A 180 10.52 -13.20 -10.88
N HIS A 181 9.60 -14.14 -11.09
CA HIS A 181 8.24 -14.06 -10.55
C HIS A 181 7.78 -15.43 -10.01
N GLY A 182 6.64 -15.45 -9.33
CA GLY A 182 6.01 -16.66 -8.78
C GLY A 182 6.67 -17.19 -7.51
N GLU A 183 6.35 -18.43 -7.14
CA GLU A 183 6.65 -19.02 -5.82
C GLU A 183 8.15 -18.99 -5.43
N ASP A 184 9.06 -19.16 -6.38
CA ASP A 184 10.51 -19.12 -6.09
C ASP A 184 11.02 -17.73 -5.76
N ALA A 185 10.48 -16.71 -6.44
CA ALA A 185 10.79 -15.31 -6.18
C ALA A 185 10.17 -14.88 -4.85
N GLU A 186 8.90 -15.24 -4.61
CA GLU A 186 8.21 -15.01 -3.35
C GLU A 186 8.98 -15.64 -2.18
N ARG A 187 9.44 -16.89 -2.32
CA ARG A 187 10.24 -17.57 -1.30
C ARG A 187 11.52 -16.80 -0.96
N ALA A 188 12.18 -16.21 -1.95
CA ALA A 188 13.35 -15.36 -1.71
C ALA A 188 12.97 -14.08 -0.95
N GLY A 189 11.88 -13.42 -1.36
CA GLY A 189 11.35 -12.24 -0.68
C GLY A 189 10.95 -12.51 0.78
N LEU A 190 10.25 -13.61 1.02
CA LEU A 190 9.81 -14.04 2.35
C LEU A 190 10.99 -14.39 3.26
N ALA A 191 12.06 -15.00 2.73
CA ALA A 191 13.28 -15.23 3.50
C ALA A 191 13.89 -13.90 3.99
N GLY A 192 14.01 -12.91 3.11
CA GLY A 192 14.47 -11.57 3.49
C GLY A 192 13.57 -10.90 4.55
N ALA A 193 12.25 -11.01 4.39
CA ALA A 193 11.29 -10.47 5.36
C ALA A 193 11.34 -11.18 6.72
N GLN A 194 11.59 -12.49 6.75
CA GLN A 194 11.79 -13.25 7.99
C GLN A 194 13.03 -12.79 8.75
N ALA A 195 14.15 -12.55 8.06
CA ALA A 195 15.35 -11.98 8.68
C ALA A 195 15.09 -10.59 9.26
N PHE A 196 14.44 -9.73 8.48
CA PHE A 196 14.06 -8.39 8.89
C PHE A 196 13.18 -8.39 10.15
N ALA A 197 12.21 -9.30 10.23
CA ALA A 197 11.27 -9.38 11.36
C ALA A 197 11.97 -9.66 12.70
N ARG A 198 13.13 -10.32 12.71
CA ARG A 198 13.88 -10.65 13.93
C ARG A 198 14.52 -9.42 14.57
N ALA A 199 15.08 -8.51 13.77
CA ALA A 199 15.81 -7.34 14.25
C ALA A 199 15.63 -6.12 13.32
N PRO A 200 14.40 -5.59 13.17
CA PRO A 200 14.06 -4.58 12.15
C PRO A 200 14.78 -3.23 12.34
N PHE A 201 15.30 -2.97 13.55
CA PHE A 201 16.05 -1.77 13.93
C PHE A 201 17.53 -2.06 14.23
N ALA A 202 18.06 -3.21 13.81
CA ALA A 202 19.49 -3.49 13.88
C ALA A 202 20.29 -2.47 13.05
N ASP A 203 21.60 -2.39 13.30
CA ASP A 203 22.51 -1.61 12.46
C ASP A 203 22.30 -1.98 10.97
N PRO A 204 22.17 -1.01 10.05
CA PRO A 204 21.86 -1.29 8.65
C PRO A 204 22.84 -2.25 7.95
N VAL A 205 24.13 -2.21 8.30
CA VAL A 205 25.10 -3.12 7.69
C VAL A 205 24.85 -4.54 8.19
N VAL A 206 24.66 -4.71 9.50
CA VAL A 206 24.32 -6.00 10.12
C VAL A 206 23.01 -6.54 9.57
N LEU A 207 21.97 -5.70 9.49
CA LEU A 207 20.67 -6.09 8.96
C LEU A 207 20.77 -6.57 7.51
N MET A 208 21.48 -5.83 6.65
CA MET A 208 21.69 -6.28 5.26
C MET A 208 22.46 -7.61 5.18
N GLU A 209 23.41 -7.85 6.08
CA GLU A 209 24.16 -9.11 6.18
C GLU A 209 23.24 -10.26 6.61
N ASP A 210 22.37 -10.04 7.61
CA ASP A 210 21.38 -11.02 8.08
C ASP A 210 20.37 -11.38 6.98
N LEU A 211 19.88 -10.38 6.23
CA LEU A 211 19.01 -10.58 5.07
C LEU A 211 19.74 -11.39 4.01
N HIS A 212 21.00 -11.06 3.73
CA HIS A 212 21.81 -11.82 2.78
C HIS A 212 21.95 -13.29 3.18
N GLN A 213 22.29 -13.58 4.44
CA GLN A 213 22.43 -14.96 4.92
C GLN A 213 21.12 -15.75 4.84
N GLU A 214 19.99 -15.15 5.21
CA GLU A 214 18.69 -15.83 5.15
C GLU A 214 18.24 -16.09 3.70
N MET A 215 18.60 -15.20 2.78
CA MET A 215 18.29 -15.35 1.36
C MET A 215 19.26 -16.28 0.61
N LEU A 216 20.35 -16.75 1.23
CA LEU A 216 21.26 -17.72 0.60
C LEU A 216 20.55 -19.03 0.29
N GLY A 217 20.79 -19.59 -0.91
CA GLY A 217 20.12 -20.81 -1.37
C GLY A 217 18.69 -20.59 -1.90
N THR A 218 18.19 -19.35 -1.88
CA THR A 218 17.00 -18.94 -2.64
C THR A 218 17.40 -18.35 -3.99
N ARG A 219 16.47 -17.75 -4.74
CA ARG A 219 16.81 -16.97 -5.93
C ARG A 219 17.56 -15.67 -5.61
N GLY A 220 17.52 -15.22 -4.35
CA GLY A 220 17.95 -13.87 -4.00
C GLY A 220 17.02 -12.81 -4.57
N GLY A 221 17.41 -11.54 -4.41
CA GLY A 221 16.59 -10.43 -4.86
C GLY A 221 17.23 -9.06 -4.66
N ALA A 222 16.57 -8.04 -5.20
CA ALA A 222 16.82 -6.68 -4.81
C ALA A 222 16.10 -6.39 -3.48
N VAL A 223 16.77 -5.64 -2.61
CA VAL A 223 16.30 -5.37 -1.26
C VAL A 223 16.57 -3.91 -0.96
N ALA A 224 15.59 -3.21 -0.39
CA ALA A 224 15.86 -1.97 0.31
C ALA A 224 15.06 -1.90 1.61
N PHE A 225 15.65 -1.24 2.60
CA PHE A 225 14.95 -0.90 3.82
C PHE A 225 15.29 0.52 4.29
N ALA A 226 14.38 1.09 5.07
CA ALA A 226 14.48 2.42 5.62
C ALA A 226 14.10 2.41 7.11
N GLN A 227 14.97 2.95 7.96
CA GLN A 227 14.81 3.02 9.41
C GLN A 227 14.67 4.49 9.81
N PHE A 228 13.48 4.87 10.24
CA PHE A 228 13.12 6.21 10.69
C PHE A 228 13.06 6.26 12.22
N ASP A 229 13.53 7.36 12.80
CA ASP A 229 13.33 7.70 14.21
C ASP A 229 12.94 9.18 14.34
N SER A 230 11.69 9.41 14.73
CA SER A 230 11.15 10.78 14.87
C SER A 230 11.80 11.59 15.98
N GLN A 231 12.38 10.95 17.01
CA GLN A 231 13.10 11.66 18.07
C GLN A 231 14.44 12.22 17.60
N ARG A 232 15.08 11.52 16.65
CA ARG A 232 16.32 11.94 16.01
C ARG A 232 16.10 12.77 14.75
N ASP A 233 14.84 12.88 14.31
CA ASP A 233 14.45 13.52 13.06
C ASP A 233 15.30 13.03 11.88
N GLY A 234 15.41 11.70 11.77
CA GLY A 234 16.34 11.06 10.87
C GLY A 234 15.82 9.75 10.28
N LEU A 235 16.26 9.48 9.05
CA LEU A 235 16.06 8.23 8.34
C LEU A 235 17.40 7.70 7.87
N THR A 236 17.68 6.43 8.16
CA THR A 236 18.78 5.69 7.54
C THR A 236 18.21 4.74 6.48
N PHE A 237 18.75 4.80 5.27
CA PHE A 237 18.33 3.95 4.14
C PHE A 237 19.49 3.10 3.64
N ALA A 238 19.23 1.83 3.36
CA ALA A 238 20.16 0.95 2.66
C ALA A 238 19.42 0.16 1.59
N GLY A 239 20.00 0.10 0.39
CA GLY A 239 19.43 -0.61 -0.75
C GLY A 239 20.49 -1.30 -1.61
N VAL A 240 20.16 -2.50 -2.05
CA VAL A 240 20.93 -3.34 -2.98
C VAL A 240 19.99 -3.79 -4.09
N GLY A 241 20.35 -3.55 -5.36
CA GLY A 241 19.54 -3.84 -6.53
C GLY A 241 18.77 -2.62 -7.04
N ASN A 242 17.57 -2.87 -7.56
CA ASN A 242 16.72 -1.96 -8.32
C ASN A 242 15.50 -1.43 -7.54
N ILE A 243 15.34 -1.75 -6.24
CA ILE A 243 14.30 -1.13 -5.42
C ILE A 243 14.51 0.38 -5.39
N GLY A 244 13.51 1.11 -5.90
CA GLY A 244 13.47 2.56 -5.90
C GLY A 244 12.92 3.08 -4.59
N ALA A 245 13.43 4.22 -4.12
CA ALA A 245 12.85 4.91 -2.99
C ALA A 245 13.00 6.43 -3.10
N SER A 246 12.09 7.18 -2.50
CA SER A 246 12.06 8.63 -2.52
C SER A 246 11.48 9.18 -1.22
N LEU A 247 12.10 10.24 -0.72
CA LEU A 247 11.55 11.09 0.33
C LEU A 247 10.90 12.31 -0.29
N LEU A 248 9.67 12.59 0.08
CA LEU A 248 8.93 13.75 -0.37
C LEU A 248 8.68 14.71 0.77
N GLU A 249 9.10 15.95 0.54
CA GLU A 249 8.79 17.13 1.33
C GLU A 249 7.88 18.05 0.49
N PRO A 250 7.16 18.99 1.11
CA PRO A 250 6.34 19.95 0.36
C PRO A 250 7.14 20.64 -0.76
N GLY A 251 6.80 20.34 -2.02
CA GLY A 251 7.42 20.95 -3.21
C GLY A 251 8.76 20.36 -3.67
N LYS A 252 9.30 19.32 -3.02
CA LYS A 252 10.56 18.68 -3.44
C LYS A 252 10.55 17.17 -3.20
N SER A 253 11.22 16.45 -4.10
CA SER A 253 11.47 15.01 -3.97
C SER A 253 12.97 14.75 -3.93
N ARG A 254 13.38 13.81 -3.08
CA ARG A 254 14.76 13.33 -2.96
C ARG A 254 14.79 11.82 -3.14
N GLY A 255 15.42 11.35 -4.21
CA GLY A 255 15.65 9.92 -4.42
C GLY A 255 16.63 9.35 -3.38
N LEU A 256 16.39 8.11 -2.94
CA LEU A 256 17.28 7.37 -2.06
C LEU A 256 18.05 6.33 -2.87
N ALA A 257 19.37 6.32 -2.73
CA ALA A 257 20.23 5.55 -3.62
C ALA A 257 20.39 4.08 -3.18
N SER A 258 20.03 3.17 -4.09
CA SER A 258 20.37 1.74 -4.01
C SER A 258 21.63 1.44 -4.82
N HIS A 259 22.41 0.43 -4.42
CA HIS A 259 23.63 0.04 -5.11
C HIS A 259 23.44 -1.25 -5.91
N PRO A 260 24.12 -1.44 -7.05
CA PRO A 260 24.01 -2.69 -7.82
C PRO A 260 24.41 -3.92 -7.01
N GLY A 261 23.62 -4.99 -7.14
CA GLY A 261 23.88 -6.27 -6.51
C GLY A 261 22.60 -7.08 -6.30
N ILE A 262 22.77 -8.30 -5.81
CA ILE A 262 21.69 -9.24 -5.48
C ILE A 262 21.93 -9.74 -4.05
N VAL A 263 20.97 -9.51 -3.15
CA VAL A 263 20.97 -10.07 -1.79
C VAL A 263 20.60 -11.55 -1.88
N GLY A 264 21.23 -12.42 -1.07
CA GLY A 264 21.30 -13.87 -1.31
C GLY A 264 22.17 -14.30 -2.50
N GLY A 265 22.71 -13.35 -3.27
CA GLY A 265 23.61 -13.58 -4.40
C GLY A 265 24.93 -12.83 -4.24
N GLN A 266 25.32 -12.02 -5.23
CA GLN A 266 26.54 -11.20 -5.17
C GLN A 266 26.21 -9.71 -5.08
N TYR A 267 26.79 -9.03 -4.09
CA TYR A 267 26.77 -7.58 -3.98
C TYR A 267 28.05 -7.09 -3.29
N ARG A 268 28.38 -5.80 -3.44
CA ARG A 268 29.46 -5.15 -2.68
C ARG A 268 28.95 -4.80 -1.28
N LYS A 269 29.85 -4.44 -0.36
CA LYS A 269 29.45 -3.97 0.98
C LYS A 269 28.30 -2.96 0.93
N ALA A 270 27.24 -3.24 1.70
CA ALA A 270 26.10 -2.35 1.86
C ALA A 270 26.56 -0.97 2.36
N LYS A 271 26.00 0.08 1.76
CA LYS A 271 26.30 1.46 2.16
C LYS A 271 25.01 2.13 2.60
N PRO A 272 24.79 2.27 3.92
CA PRO A 272 23.69 3.07 4.42
C PRO A 272 23.93 4.56 4.14
N PHE A 273 22.85 5.29 3.96
CA PHE A 273 22.83 6.75 3.86
C PHE A 273 21.88 7.33 4.90
N ASP A 274 22.34 8.36 5.59
CA ASP A 274 21.55 9.08 6.58
C ASP A 274 20.94 10.35 5.99
N TYR A 275 19.67 10.58 6.32
CA TYR A 275 18.89 11.73 5.90
C TYR A 275 18.29 12.39 7.15
N ALA A 276 18.71 13.61 7.44
CA ALA A 276 18.17 14.43 8.52
C ALA A 276 16.97 15.27 8.06
N HIS A 277 16.16 15.71 9.01
CA HIS A 277 15.00 16.60 8.80
C HIS A 277 13.95 15.97 7.91
N VAL A 278 13.40 14.85 8.38
CA VAL A 278 12.47 14.00 7.62
C VAL A 278 11.15 13.78 8.33
N ASN A 279 10.97 14.34 9.53
CA ASN A 279 9.69 14.36 10.22
C ASN A 279 8.61 15.04 9.35
N GLY A 280 7.47 14.38 9.19
CA GLY A 280 6.35 14.83 8.36
C GLY A 280 6.55 14.62 6.85
N HIS A 281 7.66 13.99 6.43
CA HIS A 281 7.85 13.63 5.03
C HIS A 281 7.08 12.35 4.67
N LEU A 282 6.90 12.11 3.37
CA LEU A 282 6.44 10.81 2.87
C LEU A 282 7.64 9.99 2.39
N LEU A 283 7.74 8.76 2.86
CA LEU A 283 8.62 7.74 2.28
C LEU A 283 7.83 6.96 1.24
N ILE A 284 8.33 6.90 0.00
CA ILE A 284 7.82 6.04 -1.05
C ILE A 284 8.92 5.04 -1.42
N MET A 285 8.61 3.75 -1.36
CA MET A 285 9.46 2.64 -1.80
C MET A 285 8.71 1.84 -2.85
N TYR A 286 9.39 1.40 -3.91
CA TYR A 286 8.75 0.66 -5.00
C TYR A 286 9.70 -0.32 -5.67
N SER A 287 9.17 -1.47 -6.09
CA SER A 287 9.88 -2.42 -6.95
C SER A 287 9.96 -1.92 -8.40
N ASP A 288 10.75 -2.60 -9.23
CA ASP A 288 10.98 -2.13 -10.60
C ASP A 288 9.82 -2.42 -11.57
N GLY A 289 8.78 -3.15 -11.13
CA GLY A 289 7.48 -3.22 -11.80
C GLY A 289 6.82 -1.85 -11.97
N LEU A 290 7.22 -0.86 -11.16
CA LEU A 290 6.87 0.54 -11.34
C LEU A 290 7.91 1.28 -12.19
N GLN A 291 7.44 2.15 -13.08
CA GLN A 291 8.31 3.12 -13.75
C GLN A 291 8.89 4.08 -12.71
N SER A 292 10.19 4.38 -12.79
CA SER A 292 10.88 5.26 -11.84
C SER A 292 10.72 6.76 -12.15
N ARG A 293 10.21 7.09 -13.35
CA ARG A 293 10.06 8.47 -13.80
C ARG A 293 8.63 8.96 -13.59
N TRP A 294 8.36 9.42 -12.38
CA TRP A 294 7.13 10.11 -12.02
C TRP A 294 7.47 11.39 -11.24
N ASN A 295 6.53 12.33 -11.20
CA ASN A 295 6.66 13.56 -10.43
C ASN A 295 5.30 13.89 -9.79
N LEU A 296 5.22 13.90 -8.46
CA LEU A 296 3.96 14.22 -7.78
C LEU A 296 3.50 15.66 -8.01
N ALA A 297 4.38 16.56 -8.48
CA ALA A 297 3.94 17.89 -8.91
C ALA A 297 2.97 17.86 -10.10
N ASP A 298 2.98 16.77 -10.90
CA ASP A 298 2.02 16.54 -11.99
C ASP A 298 0.64 16.07 -11.49
N TYR A 299 0.49 15.94 -10.16
CA TYR A 299 -0.68 15.46 -9.43
C TYR A 299 -1.07 16.45 -8.31
N PRO A 300 -1.70 17.58 -8.63
CA PRO A 300 -2.04 18.61 -7.66
C PRO A 300 -2.83 18.07 -6.46
N GLY A 301 -2.32 18.31 -5.25
CA GLY A 301 -2.97 17.90 -4.00
C GLY A 301 -2.79 16.42 -3.62
N LEU A 302 -2.23 15.57 -4.48
CA LEU A 302 -2.02 14.14 -4.19
C LEU A 302 -1.12 13.93 -2.96
N VAL A 303 -0.11 14.78 -2.78
CA VAL A 303 0.82 14.73 -1.63
C VAL A 303 0.12 14.89 -0.27
N HIS A 304 -1.08 15.48 -0.24
CA HIS A 304 -1.87 15.65 0.99
C HIS A 304 -2.85 14.50 1.25
N ARG A 305 -2.97 13.56 0.30
CA ARG A 305 -3.86 12.41 0.40
C ARG A 305 -3.27 11.34 1.30
N HIS A 306 -4.14 10.43 1.70
CA HIS A 306 -3.78 9.27 2.47
C HIS A 306 -2.71 8.45 1.71
N PRO A 307 -1.65 7.94 2.36
CA PRO A 307 -0.61 7.14 1.73
C PRO A 307 -1.10 6.00 0.83
N ALA A 308 -2.21 5.34 1.19
CA ALA A 308 -2.82 4.31 0.35
C ALA A 308 -3.39 4.85 -0.97
N VAL A 309 -3.94 6.06 -0.98
CA VAL A 309 -4.37 6.72 -2.23
C VAL A 309 -3.15 7.03 -3.10
N ILE A 310 -2.06 7.53 -2.49
CA ILE A 310 -0.81 7.83 -3.21
C ILE A 310 -0.23 6.56 -3.84
N ALA A 311 -0.15 5.46 -3.07
CA ALA A 311 0.35 4.17 -3.56
C ALA A 311 -0.46 3.69 -4.78
N SER A 312 -1.79 3.74 -4.69
CA SER A 312 -2.67 3.24 -5.75
C SER A 312 -2.72 4.16 -6.98
N VAL A 313 -2.57 5.48 -6.82
CA VAL A 313 -2.42 6.40 -7.96
C VAL A 313 -1.10 6.15 -8.69
N LEU A 314 0.01 6.00 -7.94
CA LEU A 314 1.30 5.69 -8.54
C LEU A 314 1.26 4.35 -9.27
N HIS A 315 0.72 3.31 -8.64
CA HIS A 315 0.53 2.02 -9.28
C HIS A 315 -0.31 2.14 -10.56
N ARG A 316 -1.48 2.79 -10.47
CA ARG A 316 -2.36 3.01 -11.63
C ARG A 316 -1.59 3.65 -12.77
N ASP A 317 -0.85 4.73 -12.55
CA ASP A 317 -0.33 5.51 -13.68
C ASP A 317 1.05 5.04 -14.17
N PHE A 318 1.81 4.34 -13.34
CA PHE A 318 3.21 4.00 -13.62
C PHE A 318 3.53 2.50 -13.56
N CYS A 319 2.55 1.62 -13.34
CA CYS A 319 2.76 0.18 -13.47
C CYS A 319 3.17 -0.20 -14.90
N ARG A 320 4.19 -1.04 -15.05
CA ARG A 320 4.70 -1.51 -16.35
C ARG A 320 3.86 -2.63 -16.95
N GLY A 321 3.11 -3.37 -16.12
CA GLY A 321 2.23 -4.47 -16.55
C GLY A 321 2.94 -5.72 -17.08
N ARG A 322 4.24 -5.88 -16.79
CA ARG A 322 5.07 -6.99 -17.27
C ARG A 322 5.91 -7.64 -16.17
N ASP A 323 5.70 -7.23 -14.93
CA ASP A 323 6.37 -7.75 -13.75
C ASP A 323 5.45 -7.66 -12.53
N ASP A 324 5.86 -8.29 -11.43
CA ASP A 324 5.34 -8.01 -10.11
C ASP A 324 5.56 -6.53 -9.76
N VAL A 325 4.63 -5.93 -9.01
CA VAL A 325 4.75 -4.50 -8.64
C VAL A 325 4.29 -4.25 -7.23
N THR A 326 5.13 -3.53 -6.48
CA THR A 326 4.85 -3.06 -5.13
C THR A 326 5.15 -1.59 -5.02
N VAL A 327 4.21 -0.83 -4.47
CA VAL A 327 4.37 0.57 -4.08
C VAL A 327 3.99 0.69 -2.62
N LEU A 328 4.96 1.00 -1.76
CA LEU A 328 4.80 1.22 -0.33
C LEU A 328 4.97 2.71 -0.03
N VAL A 329 3.96 3.32 0.59
CA VAL A 329 4.00 4.73 1.02
C VAL A 329 3.78 4.79 2.53
N VAL A 330 4.62 5.54 3.23
CA VAL A 330 4.55 5.71 4.69
C VAL A 330 4.69 7.19 5.04
N ALA A 331 3.79 7.71 5.87
CA ALA A 331 4.00 9.00 6.50
C ALA A 331 5.02 8.87 7.64
N LEU A 332 6.12 9.64 7.55
CA LEU A 332 7.19 9.67 8.54
C LEU A 332 6.83 10.59 9.70
N GLU A 333 5.79 10.18 10.43
CA GLU A 333 5.29 10.85 11.62
C GLU A 333 5.43 9.90 12.80
N ALA A 334 5.55 10.45 14.01
CA ALA A 334 5.45 9.61 15.20
C ALA A 334 4.08 8.91 15.19
N ALA A 335 4.05 7.59 15.29
CA ALA A 335 2.78 6.89 15.51
C ALA A 335 2.20 7.43 16.82
N HIS A 336 1.10 8.19 16.74
CA HIS A 336 0.43 8.73 17.92
C HIS A 336 0.07 7.55 18.83
N GLY A 337 0.65 7.56 20.03
CA GLY A 337 0.24 6.70 21.14
C GLY A 337 -1.09 7.13 21.72
#